data_AF-A0A367JA89-F1
#
_entry.id   AF-A0A367JA89-F1
#
_cell.length_a   1.000
_cell.length_b   1.000
_cell.length_c   1.000
_cell.angle_alpha   90.00
_cell.angle_beta   90.00
_cell.angle_gamma   90.00
#
_symmetry.space_group_name_H-M   'P 1'
#
loop_
_entity.id
_entity.type
_entity.pdbx_description
1 polymer ?
#
loop_
_entity_poly.entity_id
_entity_poly.type
_entity_poly.pdbx_seq_one_letter_code
_entity_poly.pdbx_strand_id
1 'polypeptide(L)'
;MDSQFPEEEDFNNVVDSYTVTLNGFIFCTRHGQEVCDKCPTDNRSTNNMMVEDMLHDKLTEEEYNTKWMGDDREPFTVAHKWARVSKGKPGCIAHKKVACNECFNWGEQLYRGIHGGRKPRVSRLQRKSRDHSDKLT
;
A
#
# COMPACT_ATOMS: atom_id res chain seq x y z
N MET A 1 26.25 17.35 15.44
CA MET A 1 26.32 17.75 14.03
C MET A 1 24.91 17.67 13.50
N ASP A 2 24.18 18.77 13.59
CA ASP A 2 22.87 18.87 12.96
C ASP A 2 23.10 18.97 11.44
N SER A 3 22.41 18.13 10.67
CA SER A 3 22.50 18.11 9.21
C SER A 3 22.20 19.50 8.66
N GLN A 4 23.12 20.07 7.88
CA GLN A 4 22.94 21.36 7.18
C GLN A 4 21.94 21.27 6.01
N PHE A 5 21.49 20.07 5.65
CA PHE A 5 20.52 19.86 4.59
C PHE A 5 19.10 19.77 5.16
N PRO A 6 18.11 20.42 4.52
CA PRO A 6 16.70 20.25 4.90
C PRO A 6 16.33 18.76 4.86
N GLU A 7 15.45 18.32 5.77
CA GLU A 7 14.92 16.95 5.74
C GLU A 7 14.28 16.71 4.37
N GLU A 8 14.67 15.63 3.68
CA GLU A 8 14.07 15.25 2.40
C GLU A 8 12.57 15.01 2.59
N GLU A 9 11.76 15.72 1.80
CA GLU A 9 10.31 15.54 1.80
C GLU A 9 9.94 14.21 1.17
N ASP A 10 9.16 13.41 1.90
CA ASP A 10 8.70 12.09 1.49
C ASP A 10 7.40 12.21 0.70
N PHE A 11 7.53 12.50 -0.60
CA PHE A 11 6.38 12.61 -1.52
C PHE A 11 5.68 11.27 -1.79
N ASN A 12 6.32 10.15 -1.44
CA ASN A 12 5.78 8.81 -1.66
C ASN A 12 4.81 8.38 -0.56
N ASN A 13 4.72 9.12 0.55
CA ASN A 13 3.85 8.81 1.67
C ASN A 13 3.20 10.09 2.21
N VAL A 14 2.31 10.66 1.41
CA VAL A 14 1.58 11.90 1.73
C VAL A 14 0.08 11.69 1.77
N VAL A 15 -0.62 12.50 2.55
CA VAL A 15 -2.09 12.55 2.57
C VAL A 15 -2.52 13.94 2.17
N ASP A 16 -3.26 14.03 1.08
CA ASP A 16 -3.97 15.21 0.64
C ASP A 16 -5.48 15.08 0.95
N SER A 17 -6.23 16.14 0.68
CA SER A 17 -7.65 16.29 0.91
C SER A 17 -8.48 15.22 0.19
N TYR A 18 -8.02 14.76 -0.97
CA TYR A 18 -8.73 13.82 -1.83
C TYR A 18 -7.96 12.54 -2.14
N THR A 19 -6.63 12.59 -2.09
CA THR A 19 -5.76 11.47 -2.40
C THR A 19 -4.80 11.14 -1.25
N VAL A 20 -4.45 9.87 -1.15
CA VAL A 20 -3.42 9.36 -0.25
C VAL A 20 -2.40 8.60 -1.08
N THR A 21 -1.14 8.94 -0.90
CA THR A 21 -0.01 8.27 -1.51
C THR A 21 0.60 7.29 -0.50
N LEU A 22 0.76 6.04 -0.88
CA LEU A 22 1.34 4.97 -0.07
C LEU A 22 2.39 4.24 -0.92
N ASN A 23 3.66 4.34 -0.55
CA ASN A 23 4.76 3.79 -1.36
C ASN A 23 4.76 4.28 -2.82
N GLY A 24 4.37 5.53 -3.05
CA GLY A 24 4.23 6.10 -4.41
C GLY A 24 2.93 5.77 -5.12
N PHE A 25 2.09 4.88 -4.57
CA PHE A 25 0.77 4.54 -5.14
C PHE A 25 -0.30 5.47 -4.60
N ILE A 26 -1.15 5.98 -5.50
CA ILE A 26 -2.18 6.96 -5.18
C ILE A 26 -3.55 6.29 -5.07
N PHE A 27 -4.27 6.62 -4.00
CA PHE A 27 -5.62 6.14 -3.72
C PHE A 27 -6.52 7.27 -3.27
N CYS A 28 -7.84 7.08 -3.34
CA CYS A 28 -8.79 7.98 -2.71
C CYS A 28 -8.60 8.01 -1.17
N THR A 29 -8.48 9.19 -0.57
CA THR A 29 -8.33 9.35 0.89
C THR A 29 -9.53 8.80 1.66
N ARG A 30 -10.75 8.88 1.11
CA ARG A 30 -11.96 8.49 1.83
C ARG A 30 -12.23 6.99 1.78
N HIS A 31 -12.04 6.38 0.62
CA HIS A 31 -12.43 5.00 0.37
C HIS A 31 -11.24 4.06 0.21
N GLY A 32 -10.03 4.58 0.02
CA GLY A 32 -8.83 3.78 -0.18
C GLY A 32 -8.89 2.96 -1.48
N GLN A 33 -9.62 3.42 -2.48
CA GLN A 33 -9.72 2.78 -3.78
C GLN A 33 -8.88 3.56 -4.80
N GLU A 34 -8.23 2.82 -5.68
CA GLU A 34 -7.50 3.40 -6.81
C GLU A 34 -8.45 4.04 -7.83
N VAL A 35 -9.52 3.32 -8.19
CA VAL A 35 -10.69 3.83 -8.89
C VAL A 35 -11.83 3.87 -7.90
N CYS A 36 -12.28 5.07 -7.57
CA CYS A 36 -13.37 5.23 -6.62
C CYS A 36 -14.70 5.42 -7.35
N ASP A 37 -15.71 4.63 -6.98
CA ASP A 37 -17.09 4.77 -7.47
C ASP A 37 -17.81 5.99 -6.88
N LYS A 38 -17.32 6.51 -5.74
CA LYS A 38 -17.92 7.60 -4.97
C LYS A 38 -17.16 8.92 -5.08
N CYS A 39 -15.93 8.91 -5.59
CA CYS A 39 -15.08 10.10 -5.72
C CYS A 39 -14.60 10.22 -7.16
N PRO A 40 -14.43 11.43 -7.70
CA PRO A 40 -13.94 11.65 -9.06
C PRO A 40 -12.41 11.43 -9.13
N THR A 41 -11.95 10.25 -8.70
CA THR A 41 -10.54 9.86 -8.61
C THR A 41 -10.36 8.52 -9.31
N ASP A 42 -9.68 8.55 -10.45
CA ASP A 42 -9.12 7.37 -11.14
C ASP A 42 -7.60 7.55 -11.18
N ASN A 43 -6.89 6.75 -10.37
CA ASN A 43 -5.43 6.78 -10.29
C ASN A 43 -4.77 5.59 -11.00
N ARG A 44 -5.52 4.83 -11.84
CA ARG A 44 -4.98 3.64 -12.52
C ARG A 44 -3.79 3.97 -13.39
N SER A 45 -3.86 5.04 -14.19
CA SER A 45 -2.78 5.40 -15.09
C SER A 45 -1.46 5.62 -14.34
N THR A 46 -1.48 6.43 -13.27
CA THR A 46 -0.28 6.70 -12.45
C THR A 46 0.24 5.44 -11.78
N ASN A 47 -0.64 4.65 -11.17
CA ASN A 47 -0.23 3.45 -10.47
C ASN A 47 0.22 2.33 -11.42
N ASN A 48 -0.33 2.24 -12.63
CA ASN A 48 0.09 1.29 -13.65
C ASN A 48 1.50 1.58 -14.13
N MET A 49 1.82 2.85 -14.39
CA MET A 49 3.20 3.26 -14.71
C MET A 49 4.17 2.86 -13.59
N MET A 50 3.82 3.09 -12.32
CA MET A 50 4.64 2.66 -11.18
C MET A 50 4.80 1.13 -11.11
N VAL A 51 3.75 0.38 -11.43
CA VAL A 51 3.82 -1.08 -11.48
C VAL A 51 4.68 -1.56 -12.63
N GLU A 52 4.53 -0.97 -13.80
CA GLU A 52 5.30 -1.32 -15.00
C GLU A 52 6.78 -1.15 -14.75
N ASP A 53 7.20 -0.03 -14.15
CA ASP A 53 8.58 0.19 -13.72
C ASP A 53 9.05 -0.92 -12.76
N MET A 54 8.25 -1.26 -11.75
CA MET A 54 8.59 -2.33 -10.78
C MET A 54 8.61 -3.74 -11.38
N LEU A 55 7.81 -3.99 -12.42
CA LEU A 55 7.67 -5.28 -13.08
C LEU A 55 8.75 -5.47 -14.15
N HIS A 56 9.13 -4.40 -14.85
CA HIS A 56 10.19 -4.44 -15.86
C HIS A 56 11.54 -4.86 -15.26
N ASP A 57 11.78 -4.50 -13.99
CA ASP A 57 12.97 -4.92 -13.25
C ASP A 57 12.97 -6.42 -12.83
N LYS A 58 11.80 -7.08 -12.87
CA LYS A 58 11.59 -8.41 -12.28
C LYS A 58 11.16 -9.49 -13.26
N LEU A 59 10.44 -9.13 -14.31
CA LEU A 59 9.93 -10.03 -15.33
C LEU A 59 10.82 -10.00 -16.56
N THR A 60 10.88 -11.13 -17.28
CA THR A 60 11.45 -11.14 -18.63
C THR A 60 10.47 -10.48 -19.61
N GLU A 61 10.97 -10.00 -20.76
CA GLU A 61 10.13 -9.39 -21.81
C GLU A 61 8.99 -10.31 -22.26
N GLU A 62 9.23 -11.63 -22.32
CA GLU A 62 8.21 -12.61 -22.71
C GLU A 62 7.08 -12.71 -21.67
N GLU A 63 7.42 -12.72 -20.38
CA GLU A 63 6.42 -12.79 -19.31
C GLU A 63 5.66 -11.48 -19.15
N TYR A 64 6.34 -10.35 -19.36
CA TYR A 64 5.70 -9.04 -19.41
C TYR A 64 4.63 -9.01 -20.51
N ASN A 65 4.99 -9.37 -21.76
CA ASN A 65 4.05 -9.31 -22.89
C ASN A 65 2.88 -10.31 -22.81
N THR A 66 3.05 -11.44 -22.11
CA THR A 66 2.04 -12.50 -22.08
C THR A 66 1.18 -12.51 -20.81
N LYS A 67 1.72 -12.03 -19.68
CA LYS A 67 1.06 -12.15 -18.36
C LYS A 67 0.68 -10.81 -17.74
N TRP A 68 1.30 -9.70 -18.17
CA TRP A 68 0.90 -8.38 -17.68
C TRP A 68 -0.43 -7.96 -18.32
N MET A 69 -1.42 -7.64 -17.49
CA MET A 69 -2.76 -7.24 -17.93
C MET A 69 -2.91 -5.71 -18.10
N GLY A 70 -1.90 -4.92 -17.71
CA GLY A 70 -1.95 -3.46 -17.85
C GLY A 70 -3.18 -2.84 -17.19
N ASP A 71 -3.95 -2.11 -17.99
CA ASP A 71 -5.19 -1.43 -17.59
C ASP A 71 -6.36 -2.37 -17.29
N ASP A 72 -6.30 -3.64 -17.76
CA ASP A 72 -7.35 -4.63 -17.54
C ASP A 72 -7.25 -5.31 -16.15
N ARG A 73 -6.25 -4.97 -15.35
CA ARG A 73 -6.11 -5.53 -14.00
C ARG A 73 -7.22 -5.06 -13.06
N GLU A 74 -7.47 -5.84 -12.01
CA GLU A 74 -8.34 -5.39 -10.92
C GLU A 74 -7.77 -4.13 -10.23
N PRO A 75 -8.60 -3.10 -9.97
CA PRO A 75 -8.18 -1.92 -9.24
C PRO A 75 -7.65 -2.25 -7.85
N PHE A 76 -6.58 -1.59 -7.44
CA PHE A 76 -6.02 -1.76 -6.11
C PHE A 76 -6.91 -1.14 -5.04
N THR A 77 -6.90 -1.77 -3.86
CA THR A 77 -7.63 -1.27 -2.70
C THR A 77 -6.83 -1.38 -1.41
N VAL A 78 -6.70 -0.23 -0.76
CA VAL A 78 -6.22 -0.01 0.59
C VAL A 78 -7.35 0.27 1.57
N ALA A 79 -8.61 0.14 1.16
CA ALA A 79 -9.77 0.32 2.04
C ALA A 79 -9.58 -0.43 3.36
N HIS A 80 -9.70 0.29 4.48
CA HIS A 80 -9.51 -0.24 5.85
C HIS A 80 -8.14 -0.87 6.16
N LYS A 81 -7.11 -0.67 5.33
CA LYS A 81 -5.74 -1.16 5.56
C LYS A 81 -4.77 -0.06 5.99
N TRP A 82 -5.14 1.20 5.82
CA TRP A 82 -4.29 2.34 6.12
C TRP A 82 -4.94 3.34 7.09
N ALA A 83 -4.10 4.05 7.84
CA ALA A 83 -4.49 5.17 8.70
C ALA A 83 -3.34 6.20 8.77
N ARG A 84 -3.61 7.39 9.29
CA ARG A 84 -2.54 8.33 9.63
C ARG A 84 -1.79 7.81 10.86
N VAL A 85 -0.49 7.58 10.72
CA VAL A 85 0.42 7.12 11.78
C VAL A 85 1.33 8.29 12.23
N SER A 86 2.53 8.00 12.75
CA SER A 86 3.48 9.00 13.27
C SER A 86 3.65 10.20 12.33
N LYS A 87 3.63 11.41 12.91
CA LYS A 87 3.75 12.70 12.21
C LYS A 87 2.68 12.94 11.12
N GLY A 88 1.54 12.26 11.17
CA GLY A 88 0.42 12.46 10.23
C GLY A 88 0.58 11.75 8.87
N LYS A 89 1.68 11.02 8.68
CA LYS A 89 1.96 10.27 7.45
C LYS A 89 1.02 9.06 7.31
N PRO A 90 0.69 8.63 6.08
CA PRO A 90 -0.13 7.45 5.86
C PRO A 90 0.68 6.18 6.13
N GLY A 91 0.09 5.25 6.87
CA GLY A 91 0.74 4.01 7.25
C GLY A 91 -0.22 2.85 7.42
N CYS A 92 0.33 1.65 7.50
CA CYS A 92 -0.45 0.42 7.66
C CYS A 92 -1.07 0.35 9.05
N ILE A 93 -2.36 -0.01 9.13
CA ILE A 93 -3.05 -0.18 10.42
C ILE A 93 -2.48 -1.37 11.21
N ALA A 94 -2.19 -2.48 10.53
CA ALA A 94 -1.74 -3.71 11.16
C ALA A 94 -0.34 -3.56 11.78
N HIS A 95 0.60 -2.98 11.02
CA HIS A 95 2.00 -2.88 11.43
C HIS A 95 2.38 -1.50 11.99
N LYS A 96 1.47 -0.52 11.93
CA LYS A 96 1.68 0.87 12.38
C LYS A 96 2.95 1.51 11.80
N LYS A 97 3.29 1.13 10.57
CA LYS A 97 4.50 1.55 9.86
C LYS A 97 4.10 2.35 8.61
N VAL A 98 4.68 3.55 8.46
CA VAL A 98 4.67 4.30 7.20
C VAL A 98 5.34 3.45 6.14
N ALA A 99 4.84 3.46 4.90
CA ALA A 99 5.49 2.71 3.82
C ALA A 99 5.67 1.21 4.13
N CYS A 100 4.60 0.54 4.58
CA CYS A 100 4.72 -0.86 4.97
C CYS A 100 4.99 -1.76 3.75
N ASN A 101 6.25 -2.18 3.58
CA ASN A 101 6.72 -3.05 2.51
C ASN A 101 6.09 -4.46 2.50
N GLU A 102 5.37 -4.85 3.55
CA GLU A 102 4.64 -6.11 3.56
C GLU A 102 3.20 -5.95 3.06
N CYS A 103 2.54 -4.83 3.41
CA CYS A 103 1.13 -4.61 3.09
C CYS A 103 0.92 -3.82 1.80
N PHE A 104 1.86 -2.95 1.44
CA PHE A 104 1.78 -2.02 0.31
C PHE A 104 2.88 -2.25 -0.72
N ASN A 105 3.37 -3.49 -0.84
CA ASN A 105 4.29 -3.89 -1.90
C ASN A 105 3.49 -4.54 -3.04
N TRP A 106 2.94 -3.67 -3.89
CA TRP A 106 2.04 -4.05 -4.98
C TRP A 106 2.77 -4.79 -6.09
N GLY A 107 3.99 -4.36 -6.44
CA GLY A 107 4.82 -5.06 -7.43
C GLY A 107 5.07 -6.52 -7.06
N GLU A 108 5.37 -6.81 -5.78
CA GLU A 108 5.53 -8.19 -5.33
C GLU A 108 4.20 -8.97 -5.26
N GLN A 109 3.10 -8.31 -4.88
CA GLN A 109 1.77 -8.94 -4.89
C GLN A 109 1.36 -9.35 -6.31
N LEU A 110 1.61 -8.49 -7.30
CA LEU A 110 1.33 -8.78 -8.70
C LEU A 110 2.27 -9.84 -9.26
N TYR A 111 3.58 -9.73 -9.02
CA TYR A 111 4.55 -10.74 -9.43
C TYR A 111 4.15 -12.12 -8.89
N ARG A 112 3.78 -12.24 -7.61
CA ARG A 112 3.28 -13.50 -7.05
C ARG A 112 1.98 -13.95 -7.74
N GLY A 113 1.06 -13.05 -8.06
CA GLY A 113 -0.15 -13.36 -8.82
C GLY A 113 0.15 -13.97 -10.20
N ILE A 114 1.08 -13.36 -10.92
CA ILE A 114 1.55 -13.79 -12.25
C ILE A 114 2.17 -15.19 -12.22
N HIS A 115 2.95 -15.51 -11.18
CA HIS A 115 3.61 -16.81 -11.02
C HIS A 115 2.81 -17.83 -10.19
N GLY A 116 1.52 -17.59 -9.92
CA GLY A 116 0.66 -18.52 -9.19
C GLY A 116 1.00 -18.68 -7.69
N GLY A 117 1.72 -17.73 -7.12
CA GLY A 117 2.15 -17.71 -5.73
C GLY A 117 0.97 -17.60 -4.76
N ARG A 118 0.83 -18.58 -3.86
CA ARG A 118 -0.11 -18.52 -2.73
C ARG A 118 0.15 -17.26 -1.89
N LYS A 119 -0.92 -16.51 -1.58
CA LYS A 119 -0.86 -15.32 -0.70
C LYS A 119 -0.11 -15.66 0.60
N PRO A 120 0.86 -14.83 1.05
CA PRO A 120 1.54 -15.07 2.31
C PRO A 120 0.51 -15.11 3.43
N ARG A 121 0.55 -16.18 4.21
CA ARG A 121 -0.33 -16.37 5.38
C ARG A 121 0.05 -15.29 6.38
N VAL A 122 -0.78 -14.26 6.52
CA VAL A 122 -0.59 -13.22 7.54
C VAL A 122 -0.57 -13.95 8.89
N SER A 123 0.59 -13.99 9.55
CA SER A 123 0.71 -14.65 10.84
C SER A 123 -0.10 -13.82 11.83
N ARG A 124 -1.22 -14.38 12.27
CA ARG A 124 -2.11 -13.78 13.28
C ARG A 124 -1.40 -13.92 14.62
N LEU A 125 -0.34 -13.13 14.85
CA LEU A 125 0.32 -13.05 16.15
C LEU A 125 -0.60 -12.32 17.14
N GLN A 126 -1.45 -13.15 17.76
CA GLN A 126 -1.96 -13.09 19.12
C GLN A 126 -2.34 -11.69 19.66
N ARG A 127 -3.63 -11.35 19.50
CA ARG A 127 -4.36 -10.63 20.55
C ARG A 127 -4.36 -11.52 21.81
N LYS A 128 -3.40 -11.31 22.73
CA LYS A 128 -3.54 -11.83 24.09
C LYS A 128 -4.42 -10.83 24.85
N SER A 129 -5.57 -11.32 25.27
CA SER A 129 -6.61 -10.60 25.98
C SER A 129 -6.05 -9.92 27.22
N ARG A 130 -6.49 -8.68 27.40
CA ARG A 130 -6.39 -7.90 28.61
C ARG A 130 -7.50 -8.45 29.52
N ASP A 131 -7.17 -9.39 30.40
CA ASP A 131 -8.12 -9.88 31.40
C ASP A 131 -8.11 -8.95 32.61
N HIS A 132 -9.31 -8.47 32.92
CA HIS A 132 -9.67 -7.62 34.03
C HIS A 132 -9.69 -8.49 35.28
N SER A 133 -8.79 -8.25 36.23
CA SER A 133 -9.01 -8.66 37.62
C SER A 133 -9.15 -7.39 38.45
N ASP A 134 -10.28 -6.72 38.29
CA ASP A 134 -10.85 -5.92 39.37
C ASP A 134 -11.57 -6.91 40.30
N LYS A 135 -11.01 -7.11 41.49
CA LYS A 135 -11.80 -7.45 42.67
C LYS A 135 -11.31 -6.58 43.82
N LEU A 136 -12.10 -5.55 44.10
CA LEU A 136 -12.34 -5.08 45.45
C LEU A 136 -12.82 -6.27 46.30
N THR A 137 -12.13 -6.54 47.39
CA THR A 137 -12.60 -6.65 48.80
C THR A 137 -11.50 -7.32 49.61
#